data_AF-A0A6V7JKQ5-F1
#
_entry.id   AF-A0A6V7JKQ5-F1
#
_cell.length_a   1.000
_cell.length_b   1.000
_cell.length_c   1.000
_cell.angle_alpha   90.00
_cell.angle_beta   90.00
_cell.angle_gamma   90.00
#
_symmetry.space_group_name_H-M   'P 1'
#
loop_
_entity.id
_entity.type
_entity.pdbx_description
1 polymer ?
#
loop_
_entity_poly.entity_id
_entity_poly.type
_entity_poly.pdbx_seq_one_letter_code
_entity_poly.pdbx_strand_id
1 'polypeptide(L)'
;ISEFNKIFSHWMDIGIFGFRLGGISYLTEDPGLHDEPRASVAARDDEYDFLNHVKTRDREENVVVLSTWRANIKNRTNNEGLFALSDDVAGDMLGLFNEKNIIDLPQRSAFLDNIEKINAAEGLEQGVNQWMERANLSWPGWD
;
A
#
# COMPACT_ATOMS: atom_id res chain seq x y z
N ILE A 1 -5.61 -2.19 16.91
CA ILE A 1 -6.77 -1.98 15.99
C ILE A 1 -7.87 -1.07 16.57
N SER A 2 -8.43 -1.37 17.77
CA SER A 2 -9.57 -0.61 18.34
C SER A 2 -9.32 0.90 18.46
N GLU A 3 -8.16 1.33 18.96
CA GLU A 3 -7.85 2.76 19.11
C GLU A 3 -7.81 3.50 17.76
N PHE A 4 -7.21 2.92 16.72
CA PHE A 4 -7.24 3.51 15.38
C PHE A 4 -8.66 3.62 14.82
N ASN A 5 -9.55 2.66 15.09
CA ASN A 5 -10.95 2.78 14.71
C ASN A 5 -11.66 3.96 15.37
N LYS A 6 -11.31 4.29 16.63
CA LYS A 6 -11.82 5.49 17.30
C LYS A 6 -11.26 6.77 16.66
N ILE A 7 -9.99 6.78 16.26
CA ILE A 7 -9.38 7.90 15.54
C ILE A 7 -10.10 8.14 14.21
N PHE A 8 -10.28 7.11 13.40
CA PHE A 8 -11.03 7.24 12.15
C PHE A 8 -12.46 7.73 12.39
N SER A 9 -13.13 7.19 13.42
CA SER A 9 -14.48 7.61 13.80
C SER A 9 -14.55 9.09 14.15
N HIS A 10 -13.62 9.58 14.96
CA HIS A 10 -13.55 10.99 15.36
C HIS A 10 -13.46 11.93 14.16
N TRP A 11 -12.56 11.63 13.22
CA TRP A 11 -12.40 12.43 12.00
C TRP A 11 -13.63 12.37 11.09
N MET A 12 -14.28 11.21 10.98
CA MET A 12 -15.53 11.08 10.22
C MET A 12 -16.70 11.84 10.87
N ASP A 13 -16.77 11.87 12.20
CA ASP A 13 -17.82 12.60 12.94
C ASP A 13 -17.75 14.12 12.68
N ILE A 14 -16.58 14.65 12.28
CA ILE A 14 -16.40 16.06 11.89
C ILE A 14 -16.43 16.29 10.36
N GLY A 15 -16.82 15.28 9.58
CA GLY A 15 -17.08 15.41 8.14
C GLY A 15 -15.98 14.94 7.20
N ILE A 16 -14.91 14.30 7.69
CA ILE A 16 -13.93 13.65 6.81
C ILE A 16 -14.57 12.41 6.16
N PHE A 17 -14.49 12.33 4.83
CA PHE A 17 -15.17 11.28 4.06
C PHE A 17 -14.31 10.03 3.80
N GLY A 18 -13.01 10.09 4.06
CA GLY A 18 -12.12 8.97 3.78
C GLY A 18 -10.67 9.29 4.11
N PHE A 19 -9.80 8.30 3.90
CA PHE A 19 -8.40 8.35 4.33
C PHE A 19 -7.48 7.81 3.25
N ARG A 20 -6.32 8.46 3.11
CA ARG A 20 -5.14 7.93 2.43
C ARG A 20 -4.14 7.52 3.52
N LEU A 21 -3.80 6.25 3.58
CA LEU A 21 -2.98 5.67 4.64
C LEU A 21 -1.53 5.51 4.20
N GLY A 22 -0.61 5.98 5.04
CA GLY A 22 0.83 5.69 4.93
C GLY A 22 1.29 4.68 5.97
N GLY A 23 2.46 4.10 5.73
CA GLY A 23 3.11 3.10 6.57
C GLY A 23 2.45 1.72 6.52
N ILE A 24 1.56 1.46 5.57
CA ILE A 24 0.75 0.23 5.56
C ILE A 24 1.57 -1.04 5.35
N SER A 25 2.70 -0.95 4.64
CA SER A 25 3.63 -2.08 4.48
C SER A 25 4.30 -2.47 5.79
N TYR A 26 4.33 -1.58 6.79
CA TYR A 26 5.04 -1.74 8.07
C TYR A 26 4.09 -1.99 9.26
N LEU A 27 2.84 -2.40 9.03
CA LEU A 27 1.87 -2.52 10.12
C LEU A 27 2.14 -3.66 11.09
N THR A 28 2.82 -4.72 10.63
CA THR A 28 3.13 -5.90 11.44
C THR A 28 4.47 -6.50 11.05
N GLU A 29 5.14 -7.10 12.03
CA GLU A 29 6.42 -7.79 11.89
C GLU A 29 6.33 -9.24 12.39
N ASP A 30 7.37 -10.05 12.15
CA ASP A 30 7.50 -11.43 12.66
C ASP A 30 7.42 -11.45 14.20
N PRO A 31 6.38 -12.07 14.80
CA PRO A 31 6.26 -12.14 16.25
C PRO A 31 7.39 -12.98 16.88
N GLY A 32 8.02 -13.86 16.10
CA GLY A 32 9.18 -14.63 16.55
C GLY A 32 10.49 -13.85 16.53
N LEU A 33 10.49 -12.63 15.97
CA LEU A 33 11.67 -11.77 15.83
C LEU A 33 12.86 -12.49 15.15
N HIS A 34 12.57 -13.33 14.17
CA HIS A 34 13.61 -14.03 13.41
C HIS A 34 14.37 -13.06 12.52
N ASP A 35 15.66 -13.34 12.32
CA ASP A 35 16.52 -12.57 11.43
C ASP A 35 16.01 -12.60 9.98
N GLU A 36 16.18 -11.47 9.29
CA GLU A 36 15.87 -11.37 7.87
C GLU A 36 16.99 -11.98 7.02
N PRO A 37 16.64 -12.62 5.90
CA PRO A 37 17.65 -13.11 4.97
C PRO A 37 18.34 -11.93 4.26
N ARG A 38 19.59 -12.15 3.84
CA ARG A 38 20.33 -11.19 3.01
C ARG A 38 19.61 -10.96 1.67
N ALA A 39 19.54 -9.70 1.22
CA ALA A 39 19.03 -9.35 -0.09
C ALA A 39 19.99 -9.80 -1.22
N SER A 40 19.45 -9.91 -2.43
CA SER A 40 20.24 -10.20 -3.64
C SER A 40 21.02 -8.99 -4.16
N VAL A 41 20.75 -7.79 -3.64
CA VAL A 41 21.38 -6.55 -4.06
C VAL A 41 22.72 -6.33 -3.35
N ALA A 42 23.65 -5.67 -4.03
CA ALA A 42 24.92 -5.28 -3.44
C ALA A 42 24.72 -4.02 -2.58
N ALA A 43 24.50 -4.23 -1.29
CA ALA A 43 24.41 -3.19 -0.27
C ALA A 43 25.41 -3.47 0.87
N ARG A 44 25.78 -2.42 1.61
CA ARG A 44 26.59 -2.52 2.83
C ARG A 44 25.75 -3.05 3.98
N ASP A 45 26.39 -3.64 4.99
CA ASP A 45 25.70 -4.28 6.11
C ASP A 45 24.91 -3.31 7.01
N ASP A 46 25.19 -2.01 6.91
CA ASP A 46 24.48 -0.93 7.60
C ASP A 46 23.38 -0.25 6.75
N GLU A 47 23.23 -0.66 5.49
CA GLU A 47 22.20 -0.12 4.59
C GLU A 47 20.91 -0.92 4.69
N TYR A 48 19.77 -0.24 4.58
CA TYR A 48 18.45 -0.86 4.66
C TYR A 48 18.29 -2.00 3.64
N ASP A 49 18.71 -1.75 2.40
CA ASP A 49 18.61 -2.69 1.28
C ASP A 49 19.54 -3.92 1.41
N PHE A 50 20.32 -4.03 2.48
CA PHE A 50 21.13 -5.21 2.79
C PHE A 50 20.29 -6.47 3.04
N LEU A 51 19.08 -6.28 3.58
CA LEU A 51 18.19 -7.35 4.00
C LEU A 51 16.98 -7.44 3.07
N ASN A 52 16.48 -8.65 2.89
CA ASN A 52 15.21 -8.88 2.23
C ASN A 52 14.10 -8.88 3.28
N HIS A 53 13.31 -7.82 3.29
CA HIS A 53 12.38 -7.46 4.38
C HIS A 53 11.09 -8.31 4.47
N VAL A 54 11.19 -9.62 4.29
CA VAL A 54 10.04 -10.56 4.30
C VAL A 54 9.42 -10.73 5.69
N LYS A 55 10.07 -10.24 6.74
CA LYS A 55 9.61 -10.38 8.13
C LYS A 55 9.08 -9.08 8.72
N THR A 56 9.45 -7.94 8.15
CA THR A 56 9.10 -6.61 8.69
C THR A 56 8.26 -5.78 7.73
N ARG A 57 8.07 -6.24 6.49
CA ARG A 57 7.22 -5.58 5.49
C ARG A 57 6.21 -6.52 4.87
N ASP A 58 5.12 -5.92 4.40
CA ASP A 58 4.17 -6.52 3.47
C ASP A 58 3.63 -7.87 3.96
N ARG A 59 3.45 -7.97 5.27
CA ARG A 59 2.93 -9.16 5.96
C ARG A 59 1.45 -9.37 5.65
N GLU A 60 1.06 -10.62 5.37
CA GLU A 60 -0.34 -10.98 5.08
C GLU A 60 -1.31 -10.57 6.22
N GLU A 61 -0.84 -10.55 7.46
CA GLU A 61 -1.60 -10.10 8.63
C GLU A 61 -2.11 -8.65 8.49
N ASN A 62 -1.44 -7.82 7.69
CA ASN A 62 -1.87 -6.44 7.39
C ASN A 62 -3.25 -6.42 6.72
N VAL A 63 -3.61 -7.47 5.97
CA VAL A 63 -4.94 -7.61 5.34
C VAL A 63 -6.06 -7.57 6.38
N VAL A 64 -5.86 -8.20 7.55
CA VAL A 64 -6.88 -8.25 8.62
C VAL A 64 -7.07 -6.86 9.24
N VAL A 65 -5.97 -6.16 9.48
CA VAL A 65 -5.99 -4.79 10.03
C VAL A 65 -6.71 -3.84 9.07
N LEU A 66 -6.30 -3.83 7.80
CA LEU A 66 -6.87 -2.96 6.78
C LEU A 66 -8.33 -3.27 6.48
N SER A 67 -8.72 -4.55 6.44
CA SER A 67 -10.13 -4.95 6.28
C SER A 67 -11.00 -4.42 7.41
N THR A 68 -10.49 -4.46 8.65
CA THR A 68 -11.21 -3.96 9.82
C THR A 68 -11.40 -2.45 9.76
N TRP A 69 -10.38 -1.71 9.35
CA TRP A 69 -10.47 -0.26 9.16
C TRP A 69 -11.39 0.12 8.01
N ARG A 70 -11.31 -0.59 6.87
CA ARG A 70 -12.19 -0.41 5.72
C ARG A 70 -13.66 -0.60 6.09
N ALA A 71 -13.98 -1.65 6.84
CA ALA A 71 -15.35 -1.92 7.28
C ALA A 71 -15.91 -0.79 8.15
N ASN A 72 -15.11 -0.25 9.08
CA ASN A 72 -15.51 0.88 9.91
C ASN A 72 -15.81 2.13 9.08
N ILE A 73 -14.96 2.44 8.09
CA ILE A 73 -15.16 3.58 7.19
C ILE A 73 -16.41 3.37 6.34
N LYS A 74 -16.54 2.23 5.64
CA LYS A 74 -17.72 1.90 4.83
C LYS A 74 -19.03 2.03 5.61
N ASN A 75 -19.08 1.50 6.83
CA ASN A 75 -20.28 1.55 7.68
C ASN A 75 -20.71 2.99 8.03
N ARG A 76 -19.77 3.94 8.10
CA ARG A 76 -20.03 5.34 8.46
C ARG A 76 -20.29 6.23 7.26
N THR A 77 -19.90 5.79 6.06
CA THR A 77 -19.98 6.57 4.82
C THR A 77 -20.92 5.94 3.79
N ASN A 78 -21.90 5.12 4.21
CA ASN A 78 -22.80 4.39 3.30
C ASN A 78 -22.09 3.62 2.17
N ASN A 79 -20.94 3.02 2.48
CA ASN A 79 -20.04 2.31 1.56
C ASN A 79 -19.28 3.16 0.53
N GLU A 80 -19.37 4.49 0.58
CA GLU A 80 -18.76 5.38 -0.43
C GLU A 80 -17.42 6.01 -0.01
N GLY A 81 -17.06 5.92 1.27
CA GLY A 81 -15.90 6.60 1.83
C GLY A 81 -14.60 6.13 1.20
N LEU A 82 -13.69 7.06 0.92
CA LEU A 82 -12.42 6.75 0.28
C LEU A 82 -11.49 5.98 1.23
N PHE A 83 -10.86 4.92 0.73
CA PHE A 83 -9.79 4.21 1.42
C PHE A 83 -8.64 3.92 0.46
N ALA A 84 -7.59 4.73 0.55
CA ALA A 84 -6.46 4.74 -0.37
C ALA A 84 -5.13 4.50 0.36
N LEU A 85 -4.09 4.17 -0.40
CA LEU A 85 -2.72 4.01 0.10
C LEU A 85 -1.83 5.16 -0.37
N SER A 86 -0.86 5.57 0.44
CA SER A 86 0.18 6.53 0.03
C SER A 86 1.48 5.90 -0.42
N ASP A 87 1.77 4.70 0.07
CA ASP A 87 3.07 4.08 -0.11
C ASP A 87 2.94 2.82 -0.93
N ASP A 88 4.04 2.46 -1.61
CA ASP A 88 4.11 1.21 -2.34
C ASP A 88 4.03 0.00 -1.41
N VAL A 89 3.27 -0.97 -1.89
CA VAL A 89 3.10 -2.31 -1.35
C VAL A 89 3.59 -3.30 -2.41
N ALA A 90 4.14 -4.43 -1.94
CA ALA A 90 4.47 -5.55 -2.79
C ALA A 90 3.28 -5.98 -3.66
N GLY A 91 3.56 -6.44 -4.90
CA GLY A 91 2.52 -6.72 -5.90
C GLY A 91 1.57 -7.87 -5.53
N ASP A 92 2.07 -8.87 -4.81
CA ASP A 92 1.29 -9.97 -4.24
C ASP A 92 0.29 -9.47 -3.19
N MET A 93 0.73 -8.61 -2.27
CA MET A 93 -0.11 -7.97 -1.27
C MET A 93 -1.15 -7.04 -1.89
N LEU A 94 -0.78 -6.28 -2.93
CA LEU A 94 -1.73 -5.48 -3.71
C LEU A 94 -2.81 -6.37 -4.35
N GLY A 95 -2.43 -7.53 -4.89
CA GLY A 95 -3.37 -8.53 -5.41
C GLY A 95 -4.38 -9.00 -4.36
N LEU A 96 -3.91 -9.32 -3.15
CA LEU A 96 -4.78 -9.70 -2.03
C LEU A 96 -5.75 -8.59 -1.61
N PHE A 97 -5.30 -7.33 -1.62
CA PHE A 97 -6.15 -6.18 -1.30
C PHE A 97 -7.24 -5.98 -2.35
N ASN A 98 -6.90 -6.16 -3.62
CA ASN A 98 -7.83 -6.01 -4.74
C ASN A 98 -8.88 -7.12 -4.78
N GLU A 99 -8.48 -8.38 -4.58
CA GLU A 99 -9.40 -9.52 -4.48
C GLU A 99 -10.49 -9.28 -3.43
N LYS A 100 -10.09 -8.68 -2.29
CA LYS A 100 -10.99 -8.38 -1.17
C LYS A 100 -11.68 -7.02 -1.26
N ASN A 101 -11.45 -6.23 -2.33
CA ASN A 101 -11.97 -4.87 -2.50
C ASN A 101 -11.71 -3.97 -1.27
N ILE A 102 -10.51 -4.06 -0.70
CA ILE A 102 -10.12 -3.33 0.50
C ILE A 102 -9.78 -1.88 0.14
N ILE A 103 -8.97 -1.68 -0.91
CA ILE A 103 -8.41 -0.39 -1.33
C ILE A 103 -9.15 0.14 -2.56
N ASP A 104 -9.51 1.42 -2.54
CA ASP A 104 -10.24 2.09 -3.63
C ASP A 104 -9.30 2.72 -4.67
N LEU A 105 -8.27 3.42 -4.19
CA LEU A 105 -7.23 3.98 -5.04
C LEU A 105 -5.89 3.34 -4.67
N PRO A 106 -5.17 2.80 -5.65
CA PRO A 106 -3.90 2.16 -5.41
C PRO A 106 -2.86 3.15 -4.91
N GLN A 107 -1.78 2.57 -4.42
CA GLN A 107 -0.54 3.22 -4.01
C GLN A 107 0.03 4.22 -5.05
N ARG A 108 1.10 4.90 -4.63
CA ARG A 108 1.85 5.87 -5.43
C ARG A 108 2.29 5.33 -6.80
N SER A 109 2.26 6.18 -7.83
CA SER A 109 2.68 5.81 -9.19
C SER A 109 4.20 5.90 -9.35
N ALA A 110 4.94 5.03 -8.66
CA ALA A 110 6.40 5.08 -8.57
C ALA A 110 7.15 5.05 -9.91
N PHE A 111 6.53 4.60 -11.00
CA PHE A 111 7.15 4.69 -12.33
C PHE A 111 7.42 6.14 -12.74
N LEU A 112 6.64 7.11 -12.25
CA LEU A 112 6.81 8.54 -12.54
C LEU A 112 8.16 9.09 -12.05
N ASP A 113 8.73 8.50 -10.99
CA ASP A 113 10.01 8.92 -10.41
C ASP A 113 11.21 8.56 -11.32
N ASN A 114 11.07 7.54 -12.17
CA ASN A 114 12.18 6.92 -12.89
C ASN A 114 12.16 7.21 -14.40
N ILE A 115 11.34 8.16 -14.85
CA ILE A 115 11.25 8.51 -16.27
C ILE A 115 12.45 9.40 -16.65
N GLU A 116 13.33 8.86 -17.50
CA GLU A 116 14.43 9.63 -18.05
C GLU A 116 13.94 10.64 -19.10
N LYS A 117 14.44 11.88 -19.01
CA LYS A 117 14.05 12.95 -19.94
C LYS A 117 14.33 12.63 -21.40
N ILE A 118 15.39 11.86 -21.68
CA ILE A 118 15.82 11.55 -23.05
C ILE A 118 14.83 10.63 -23.78
N ASN A 119 14.12 9.76 -23.05
CA ASN A 119 13.17 8.78 -23.58
C ASN A 119 11.79 8.91 -22.92
N ALA A 120 11.39 10.13 -22.53
CA ALA A 120 10.24 10.35 -21.66
C ALA A 120 8.93 9.78 -22.21
N ALA A 121 8.71 9.84 -23.53
CA ALA A 121 7.50 9.30 -24.15
C ALA A 121 7.40 7.77 -24.03
N GLU A 122 8.49 7.06 -24.34
CA GLU A 122 8.56 5.61 -24.23
C GLU A 122 8.49 5.15 -22.76
N GLY A 123 9.19 5.85 -21.85
CA GLY A 123 9.14 5.57 -20.42
C GLY A 123 7.75 5.78 -19.81
N LEU A 124 7.04 6.83 -20.23
CA LEU A 124 5.65 7.08 -19.84
C LEU A 124 4.72 5.97 -20.33
N GLU A 125 4.81 5.60 -21.62
CA GLU A 125 3.98 4.54 -22.20
C GLU A 125 4.18 3.21 -21.48
N GLN A 126 5.44 2.80 -21.28
CA GLN A 126 5.78 1.56 -20.58
C GLN A 126 5.29 1.58 -19.12
N GLY A 127 5.53 2.68 -18.40
CA GLY A 127 5.12 2.81 -17.00
C GLY A 127 3.60 2.77 -16.82
N VAL A 128 2.85 3.47 -17.68
CA VAL A 128 1.37 3.43 -17.67
C VAL A 128 0.86 2.02 -17.97
N ASN A 129 1.40 1.34 -18.98
CA ASN A 129 0.96 -0.01 -19.34
C ASN A 129 1.23 -1.01 -18.20
N GLN A 130 2.43 -0.99 -17.62
CA GLN A 130 2.76 -1.84 -16.48
C GLN A 130 1.88 -1.55 -15.26
N TRP A 131 1.58 -0.27 -14.99
CA TRP A 131 0.69 0.11 -13.90
C TRP A 131 -0.71 -0.46 -14.08
N MET A 132 -1.26 -0.35 -15.28
CA MET A 132 -2.58 -0.88 -15.61
C MET A 132 -2.64 -2.42 -15.55
N GLU A 133 -1.57 -3.12 -15.93
CA GLU A 133 -1.48 -4.58 -15.88
C GLU A 133 -1.32 -5.12 -14.45
N ARG A 134 -0.37 -4.56 -13.69
CA ARG A 134 -0.04 -5.00 -12.31
C ARG A 134 -1.24 -4.85 -11.37
N ALA A 135 -2.03 -3.85 -11.66
CA ALA A 135 -3.18 -3.44 -10.89
C ALA A 135 -4.31 -4.47 -10.88
N ASN A 136 -4.72 -5.01 -12.04
CA ASN A 136 -6.09 -5.51 -12.23
C ASN A 136 -7.15 -4.62 -11.51
N LEU A 137 -6.84 -3.32 -11.37
CA LEU A 137 -7.57 -2.41 -10.50
C LEU A 137 -8.79 -1.97 -11.27
N SER A 138 -9.91 -1.92 -10.56
CA SER A 138 -11.12 -1.29 -11.11
C SER A 138 -10.94 0.22 -11.29
N TRP A 139 -9.99 0.85 -10.57
CA TRP A 139 -9.72 2.28 -10.67
C TRP A 139 -8.23 2.62 -10.43
N PRO A 140 -7.45 2.97 -11.47
CA PRO A 140 -6.07 3.40 -11.28
C PRO A 140 -6.00 4.80 -10.66
N GLY A 141 -5.05 5.00 -9.74
CA GLY A 141 -4.65 6.30 -9.21
C GLY A 141 -3.31 6.73 -9.82
N TRP A 142 -3.06 8.05 -9.84
CA TRP A 142 -1.79 8.63 -10.24
C TRP A 142 -1.42 9.74 -9.26
N ASP A 143 -0.28 9.60 -8.59
CA ASP A 143 0.37 10.65 -7.79
C ASP A 143 1.89 10.60 -7.92
#